data_AF-A0A9E2X1I5-F1
#
_entry.id   AF-A0A9E2X1I5-F1
#
_cell.length_a   1.000
_cell.length_b   1.000
_cell.length_c   1.000
_cell.angle_alpha   90.00
_cell.angle_beta   90.00
_cell.angle_gamma   90.00
#
_symmetry.space_group_name_H-M   'P 1'
#
loop_
_entity.id
_entity.type
_entity.pdbx_description
1 polymer ?
#
loop_
_entity_poly.entity_id
_entity_poly.type
_entity_poly.pdbx_seq_one_letter_code
_entity_poly.pdbx_strand_id
1 'polypeptide(L)'
;VLGHEIAHADRRHSVKQLEKVYGVQLLLSIVLGNDPSQIEQIAAQIATAGSTLAFSRDNESDADEFSVKYLADTEYACNGAASFFAKLIANGQDSGVPEFLSTHPNPDNRVEDINGHATTVGCSTTPISESGMTYAEFKLSLP
;
A
#
# COMPACT_ATOMS: atom_id res chain seq x y z
N VAL A 1 3.85 -0.84 -5.51
CA VAL A 1 2.40 -0.79 -5.28
C VAL A 1 1.89 -2.12 -4.72
N LEU A 2 1.81 -3.21 -5.49
CA LEU A 2 1.30 -4.48 -4.94
C LEU A 2 2.05 -4.99 -3.71
N GLY A 3 3.40 -4.93 -3.69
CA GLY A 3 4.17 -5.29 -2.50
C GLY A 3 3.83 -4.44 -1.25
N HIS A 4 3.44 -3.18 -1.45
CA HIS A 4 3.00 -2.28 -0.38
C HIS A 4 1.58 -2.65 0.09
N GLU A 5 0.65 -2.96 -0.82
CA GLU A 5 -0.69 -3.46 -0.43
C GLU A 5 -0.62 -4.81 0.31
N ILE A 6 0.26 -5.70 -0.12
CA ILE A 6 0.54 -6.97 0.58
C ILE A 6 1.08 -6.68 1.98
N ALA A 7 1.95 -5.68 2.15
CA ALA A 7 2.43 -5.28 3.46
C ALA A 7 1.32 -4.74 4.36
N HIS A 8 0.38 -3.93 3.86
CA HIS A 8 -0.78 -3.53 4.65
C HIS A 8 -1.59 -4.74 5.15
N ALA A 9 -1.76 -5.76 4.31
CA ALA A 9 -2.46 -6.98 4.68
C ALA A 9 -1.69 -7.81 5.72
N ASP A 10 -0.40 -8.10 5.48
CA ASP A 10 0.46 -8.89 6.37
C ASP A 10 0.63 -8.21 7.74
N ARG A 11 0.84 -6.89 7.74
CA ARG A 11 1.03 -6.05 8.93
C ARG A 11 -0.29 -5.69 9.63
N ARG A 12 -1.42 -6.17 9.08
CA ARG A 12 -2.78 -6.02 9.59
C ARG A 12 -3.21 -4.57 9.78
N HIS A 13 -2.72 -3.66 8.93
CA HIS A 13 -3.02 -2.23 9.02
C HIS A 13 -4.51 -1.94 8.91
N SER A 14 -5.22 -2.62 8.01
CA SER A 14 -6.67 -2.45 7.83
C SER A 14 -7.45 -2.89 9.07
N VAL A 15 -7.05 -4.00 9.69
CA VAL A 15 -7.71 -4.48 10.93
C VAL A 15 -7.47 -3.51 12.08
N LYS A 16 -6.24 -3.01 12.26
CA LYS A 16 -5.91 -2.01 13.29
C LYS A 16 -6.68 -0.70 13.05
N GLN A 17 -6.84 -0.29 11.80
CA GLN A 17 -7.62 0.90 11.45
C GLN A 17 -9.10 0.71 11.78
N LEU A 18 -9.69 -0.43 11.41
CA LEU A 18 -11.06 -0.77 11.77
C LEU A 18 -11.24 -0.87 13.29
N GLU A 19 -10.28 -1.44 14.00
CA GLU A 19 -10.28 -1.51 15.47
C GLU A 19 -10.29 -0.12 16.10
N LYS A 20 -9.50 0.82 15.55
CA LYS A 20 -9.47 2.21 16.00
C LYS A 20 -10.79 2.94 15.76
N VAL A 21 -11.45 2.69 14.63
CA VAL A 21 -12.70 3.37 14.26
C VAL A 21 -13.91 2.77 14.99
N TYR A 22 -13.98 1.45 15.10
CA TYR A 22 -15.16 0.71 15.53
C TYR A 22 -15.04 0.01 16.90
N GLY A 23 -13.81 -0.11 17.42
CA GLY A 23 -13.51 -0.83 18.65
C GLY A 23 -13.49 -2.35 18.49
N VAL A 24 -12.75 -3.01 19.38
CA VAL A 24 -12.59 -4.48 19.40
C VAL A 24 -13.94 -5.21 19.54
N GLN A 25 -14.88 -4.62 20.28
CA GLN A 25 -16.17 -5.27 20.58
C GLN A 25 -17.03 -5.46 19.32
N LEU A 26 -17.04 -4.47 18.41
CA LEU A 26 -17.77 -4.56 17.15
C LEU A 26 -17.10 -5.56 16.19
N LEU A 27 -15.77 -5.57 16.14
CA LEU A 27 -15.06 -6.55 15.32
C LEU A 27 -15.31 -7.99 15.81
N LEU A 28 -15.38 -8.19 17.13
CA LEU A 28 -15.69 -9.49 17.70
C LEU A 28 -17.13 -9.93 17.38
N SER A 29 -18.12 -9.02 17.42
CA SER A 29 -19.50 -9.37 17.05
C SER A 29 -19.64 -9.77 15.58
N ILE A 30 -18.86 -9.14 14.70
CA ILE A 30 -18.77 -9.51 13.28
C ILE A 30 -18.18 -10.91 13.12
N VAL A 31 -17.04 -11.19 13.77
CA VAL A 31 -16.37 -12.49 13.68
C VAL A 31 -17.24 -13.63 14.23
N LEU A 32 -17.99 -13.36 15.31
CA LEU A 32 -18.92 -14.32 15.91
C LEU A 32 -20.24 -14.47 15.12
N GLY A 33 -20.48 -13.63 14.11
CA GLY A 33 -21.69 -13.69 13.29
C GLY A 33 -22.97 -13.26 14.02
N ASN A 34 -22.85 -12.40 15.04
CA ASN A 34 -23.97 -12.02 15.90
C ASN A 34 -25.01 -11.14 15.17
N ASP A 35 -24.58 -10.37 14.15
CA ASP A 35 -25.45 -9.49 13.37
C ASP A 35 -24.86 -9.24 11.96
N PRO A 36 -25.40 -9.88 10.91
CA PRO A 36 -24.97 -9.69 9.53
C PRO A 36 -25.08 -8.26 9.02
N SER A 37 -26.02 -7.46 9.56
CA SER A 37 -26.26 -6.08 9.11
C SER A 37 -25.11 -5.13 9.44
N GLN A 38 -24.26 -5.48 10.42
CA GLN A 38 -23.09 -4.68 10.81
C GLN A 38 -22.03 -4.65 9.70
N ILE A 39 -21.83 -5.78 9.01
CA ILE A 39 -20.87 -5.87 7.90
C ILE A 39 -21.35 -4.99 6.74
N GLU A 40 -22.64 -5.03 6.41
CA GLU A 40 -23.22 -4.21 5.34
C GLU A 40 -23.08 -2.71 5.62
N GLN A 41 -23.32 -2.28 6.86
CA GLN A 41 -23.18 -0.88 7.26
C GLN A 41 -21.72 -0.39 7.18
N ILE A 42 -20.78 -1.21 7.64
CA ILE A 42 -19.35 -0.88 7.55
C ILE A 42 -18.92 -0.83 6.09
N ALA A 43 -19.31 -1.79 5.26
CA ALA A 43 -18.99 -1.79 3.84
C ALA A 43 -19.53 -0.54 3.12
N ALA A 44 -20.77 -0.12 3.44
CA ALA A 44 -21.35 1.10 2.89
C ALA A 44 -20.62 2.38 3.34
N GLN A 45 -20.18 2.44 4.60
CA GLN A 45 -19.36 3.56 5.09
C GLN A 45 -18.01 3.62 4.40
N ILE A 46 -17.34 2.48 4.23
CA ILE A 46 -16.06 2.39 3.52
C ILE A 46 -16.20 2.88 2.07
N ALA A 47 -17.27 2.46 1.38
CA ALA A 47 -17.51 2.83 -0.01
C ALA A 47 -17.82 4.33 -0.19
N THR A 48 -18.34 4.99 0.85
CA THR A 48 -18.76 6.41 0.78
C THR A 48 -17.74 7.37 1.39
N ALA A 49 -16.88 6.89 2.28
CA ALA A 49 -15.95 7.71 3.03
C ALA A 49 -14.49 7.42 2.62
N GLY A 50 -14.04 8.08 1.55
CA GLY A 50 -12.68 7.92 1.01
C GLY A 50 -11.55 8.17 2.02
N SER A 51 -11.79 8.96 3.07
CA SER A 51 -10.78 9.28 4.10
C SER A 51 -10.92 8.50 5.42
N THR A 52 -12.02 7.79 5.66
CA THR A 52 -12.24 7.10 6.96
C THR A 52 -11.29 5.92 7.16
N LEU A 53 -10.77 5.36 6.06
CA LEU A 53 -9.78 4.30 6.05
C LEU A 53 -8.36 4.76 5.72
N ALA A 54 -8.08 6.07 5.70
CA ALA A 54 -6.73 6.54 5.47
C ALA A 54 -5.77 5.95 6.51
N PHE A 55 -4.69 5.32 6.03
CA PHE A 55 -3.68 4.77 6.91
C PHE A 55 -2.87 5.87 7.58
N SER A 56 -2.33 5.58 8.77
CA SER A 56 -1.40 6.50 9.43
C SER A 56 -0.08 6.57 8.64
N ARG A 57 0.66 7.67 8.78
CA ARG A 57 2.02 7.79 8.20
C ARG A 57 2.94 6.65 8.66
N ASP A 58 2.80 6.21 9.91
CA ASP A 58 3.57 5.07 10.45
C ASP A 58 3.21 3.75 9.75
N ASN A 59 1.93 3.49 9.50
CA ASN A 59 1.49 2.30 8.75
C ASN A 59 2.04 2.32 7.32
N GLU A 60 2.10 3.50 6.70
CA GLU A 60 2.63 3.66 5.36
C GLU A 60 4.14 3.42 5.30
N SER A 61 4.91 4.02 6.21
CA SER A 61 6.35 3.79 6.32
C SER A 61 6.68 2.33 6.59
N ASP A 62 5.90 1.66 7.45
CA ASP A 62 6.03 0.23 7.72
C ASP A 62 5.67 -0.61 6.48
N ALA A 63 4.60 -0.26 5.76
CA ALA A 63 4.24 -0.94 4.51
C ALA A 63 5.29 -0.75 3.40
N ASP A 64 5.86 0.45 3.29
CA ASP A 64 6.95 0.76 2.37
C ASP A 64 8.21 -0.08 2.68
N GLU A 65 8.62 -0.14 3.95
CA GLU A 65 9.77 -0.93 4.41
C GLU A 65 9.58 -2.43 4.10
N PHE A 66 8.42 -2.99 4.46
CA PHE A 66 8.13 -4.40 4.20
C PHE A 66 7.97 -4.70 2.71
N SER A 67 7.46 -3.76 1.91
CA SER A 67 7.39 -3.93 0.45
C SER A 67 8.76 -4.15 -0.16
N VAL A 68 9.79 -3.44 0.32
CA VAL A 68 11.18 -3.63 -0.12
C VAL A 68 11.67 -5.02 0.27
N LYS A 69 11.42 -5.46 1.51
CA LYS A 69 11.81 -6.79 2.00
C LYS A 69 11.16 -7.91 1.20
N TYR A 70 9.87 -7.81 0.88
CA TYR A 70 9.17 -8.84 0.11
C TYR A 70 9.66 -8.94 -1.33
N LEU A 71 10.09 -7.82 -1.93
CA LEU A 71 10.60 -7.78 -3.29
C LEU A 71 12.10 -8.07 -3.37
N ALA A 72 12.82 -8.04 -2.24
CA ALA A 72 14.29 -8.15 -2.19
C ALA A 72 14.85 -9.40 -2.87
N ASP A 73 14.16 -10.54 -2.71
CA ASP A 73 14.54 -11.83 -3.28
C ASP A 73 13.82 -12.15 -4.60
N THR A 74 13.15 -11.17 -5.20
CA THR A 74 12.44 -11.31 -6.47
C THR A 74 13.23 -10.67 -7.62
N GLU A 75 12.78 -10.92 -8.86
CA GLU A 75 13.32 -10.23 -10.04
C GLU A 75 12.87 -8.76 -10.15
N TYR A 76 11.90 -8.33 -9.35
CA TYR A 76 11.40 -6.96 -9.38
C TYR A 76 12.31 -6.01 -8.61
N ALA A 77 12.43 -4.77 -9.11
CA ALA A 77 13.11 -3.70 -8.39
C ALA A 77 12.47 -3.50 -7.01
N CYS A 78 13.23 -3.74 -5.94
CA CYS A 78 12.71 -3.69 -4.58
C CYS A 78 12.31 -2.27 -4.16
N ASN A 79 12.92 -1.23 -4.76
CA ASN A 79 12.54 0.16 -4.60
C ASN A 79 11.47 0.63 -5.62
N GLY A 80 10.77 -0.27 -6.30
CA GLY A 80 9.79 0.08 -7.33
C GLY A 80 8.67 1.00 -6.83
N ALA A 81 8.33 0.94 -5.54
CA ALA A 81 7.41 1.88 -4.91
C ALA A 81 7.94 3.32 -4.93
N ALA A 82 9.23 3.55 -4.66
CA ALA A 82 9.85 4.88 -4.74
C ALA A 82 9.73 5.46 -6.16
N SER A 83 9.98 4.63 -7.18
CA SER A 83 9.81 5.01 -8.59
C SER A 83 8.37 5.41 -8.92
N PHE A 84 7.39 4.68 -8.37
CA PHE A 84 5.97 5.02 -8.53
C PHE A 84 5.64 6.38 -7.89
N PHE A 85 6.03 6.60 -6.63
CA PHE A 85 5.75 7.86 -5.94
C PHE A 85 6.47 9.06 -6.55
N ALA A 86 7.72 8.89 -7.01
CA ALA A 86 8.43 9.94 -7.73
C ALA A 86 7.67 10.37 -9.00
N LYS A 87 7.16 9.40 -9.78
CA LYS A 87 6.30 9.69 -10.94
C LYS A 87 4.98 10.34 -10.50
N LEU A 88 4.35 9.86 -9.44
CA LEU A 88 3.10 10.41 -8.93
C LEU A 88 3.24 11.89 -8.54
N ILE A 89 4.32 12.24 -7.83
CA ILE A 89 4.64 13.61 -7.43
C ILE A 89 4.92 14.48 -8.67
N ALA A 90 5.72 13.97 -9.63
CA ALA A 90 6.04 14.70 -10.85
C ALA A 90 4.81 14.98 -11.73
N ASN A 91 3.81 14.09 -11.72
CA ASN A 91 2.56 14.27 -12.48
C ASN A 91 1.46 15.01 -11.68
N GLY A 92 1.60 15.12 -10.36
CA GLY A 92 0.55 15.62 -9.46
C GLY A 92 0.51 17.14 -9.26
N GLN A 93 1.40 17.92 -9.89
CA GLN A 93 1.46 19.38 -9.69
C GLN A 93 0.29 20.15 -10.34
N ASP A 94 -0.46 19.55 -11.29
CA ASP A 94 -1.51 20.25 -12.06
C ASP A 94 -2.94 19.69 -11.88
N SER A 95 -3.18 18.63 -11.07
CA SER A 95 -4.46 17.88 -11.15
C SER A 95 -5.06 17.38 -9.81
N GLY A 96 -4.88 18.15 -8.73
CA GLY A 96 -5.42 17.78 -7.41
C GLY A 96 -4.67 16.61 -6.76
N VAL A 97 -5.14 16.18 -5.58
CA VAL A 97 -4.56 15.03 -4.86
C VAL A 97 -4.96 13.74 -5.61
N PRO A 98 -4.02 12.93 -6.09
CA PRO A 98 -4.33 11.63 -6.69
C PRO A 98 -5.14 10.75 -5.74
N GLU A 99 -6.13 10.01 -6.26
CA GLU A 99 -6.99 9.11 -5.47
C GLU A 99 -6.20 8.16 -4.56
N PHE A 100 -5.05 7.66 -5.05
CA PHE A 100 -4.15 6.83 -4.26
C PHE A 100 -3.69 7.51 -2.96
N LEU A 101 -3.38 8.82 -3.00
CA LEU A 101 -2.96 9.59 -1.83
C LEU A 101 -4.12 9.93 -0.88
N SER A 102 -5.38 9.74 -1.29
CA SER A 102 -6.54 9.90 -0.41
C SER A 102 -6.58 8.84 0.70
N THR A 103 -6.17 7.60 0.38
CA THR A 103 -6.09 6.49 1.35
C THR A 103 -4.67 6.19 1.82
N HIS A 104 -3.65 6.60 1.06
CA HIS A 104 -2.22 6.41 1.36
C HIS A 104 -1.51 7.77 1.52
N PRO A 105 -1.61 8.44 2.68
CA PRO A 105 -1.00 9.74 2.88
C PRO A 105 0.53 9.65 2.79
N ASN A 106 1.17 10.53 2.02
CA ASN A 106 2.63 10.59 1.91
C ASN A 106 3.26 10.91 3.30
N PRO A 107 4.31 10.21 3.77
CA PRO A 107 5.04 10.48 5.01
C PRO A 107 6.12 11.57 4.78
N ASP A 108 5.96 12.39 3.73
CA ASP A 108 6.87 13.44 3.23
C ASP A 108 8.19 12.92 2.64
N ASN A 109 8.88 11.96 3.30
CA ASN A 109 10.19 11.43 2.89
C ASN A 109 10.15 10.05 2.21
N ARG A 110 8.98 9.60 1.74
CA ARG A 110 8.74 8.23 1.24
C ARG A 110 9.79 7.71 0.25
N VAL A 111 10.13 8.52 -0.75
CA VAL A 111 11.07 8.14 -1.81
C VAL A 111 12.47 7.94 -1.25
N GLU A 112 12.90 8.80 -0.32
CA GLU A 112 14.22 8.71 0.32
C GLU A 112 14.28 7.47 1.22
N ASP A 113 13.25 7.27 2.06
CA ASP A 113 13.19 6.16 3.01
C ASP A 113 13.22 4.80 2.30
N ILE A 114 12.42 4.63 1.24
CA ILE A 114 12.39 3.39 0.45
C ILE A 114 13.77 3.10 -0.17
N ASN A 115 14.41 4.11 -0.77
CA ASN A 115 15.73 3.95 -1.39
C ASN A 115 16.83 3.66 -0.35
N GLY A 116 16.76 4.32 0.81
CA GLY A 116 17.66 4.07 1.93
C GLY A 116 17.51 2.65 2.47
N HIS A 117 16.27 2.15 2.59
CA HIS A 117 16.02 0.78 3.01
C HIS A 117 16.50 -0.23 1.96
N ALA A 118 16.23 0.00 0.67
CA ALA A 118 16.73 -0.84 -0.41
C ALA A 118 18.27 -0.95 -0.41
N THR A 119 18.95 0.16 -0.15
CA THR A 119 20.42 0.20 0.01
C THR A 119 20.87 -0.63 1.22
N THR A 120 20.16 -0.53 2.34
CA THR A 120 20.45 -1.27 3.57
C THR A 120 20.26 -2.78 3.38
N VAL A 121 19.21 -3.18 2.67
CA VAL A 121 18.91 -4.58 2.34
C VAL A 121 19.87 -5.12 1.27
N GLY A 122 20.38 -4.26 0.38
CA GLY A 122 21.27 -4.64 -0.71
C GLY A 122 20.57 -5.36 -1.87
N CYS A 123 19.29 -5.07 -2.10
CA CYS A 123 18.48 -5.69 -3.15
C CYS A 123 18.58 -4.95 -4.50
N SER A 124 18.19 -5.64 -5.58
CA SER A 124 18.17 -5.04 -6.92
C SER A 124 17.17 -3.89 -7.02
N THR A 125 17.61 -2.75 -7.54
CA THR A 125 16.77 -1.59 -7.83
C THR A 125 16.54 -1.36 -9.33
N THR A 126 17.00 -2.29 -10.18
CA THR A 126 16.90 -2.18 -11.63
C THR A 126 15.53 -2.69 -12.10
N PRO A 127 14.71 -1.87 -12.78
CA PRO A 127 13.41 -2.30 -13.27
C PRO A 127 13.53 -3.39 -14.35
N ILE A 128 12.62 -4.38 -14.33
CA ILE A 128 12.57 -5.45 -15.34
C ILE A 128 12.34 -4.90 -16.77
N SER A 129 11.72 -3.73 -16.93
CA SER A 129 11.55 -3.14 -18.26
C SER A 129 12.86 -2.68 -18.91
N GLU A 130 13.91 -2.39 -18.11
CA GLU A 130 15.24 -2.10 -18.64
C GLU A 130 15.95 -3.37 -19.16
N SER A 131 15.44 -4.55 -18.80
CA SER A 131 15.82 -5.85 -19.39
C SER A 131 15.17 -6.15 -20.75
N GLY A 132 14.37 -5.23 -21.31
CA GLY A 132 13.78 -5.34 -22.64
C GLY A 132 12.34 -5.88 -22.69
N MET A 133 11.68 -6.08 -21.55
CA MET A 133 10.28 -6.54 -21.47
C MET A 133 9.30 -5.36 -21.53
N THR A 134 8.39 -5.38 -22.50
CA THR A 134 7.28 -4.43 -22.62
C THR A 134 6.21 -4.66 -21.54
N TYR A 135 5.40 -3.64 -21.26
CA TYR A 135 4.25 -3.78 -20.34
C TYR A 135 3.25 -4.85 -20.79
N ALA A 136 3.10 -5.06 -22.10
CA ALA A 136 2.25 -6.11 -22.65
C ALA A 136 2.81 -7.50 -22.35
N GLU A 137 4.11 -7.70 -22.50
CA GLU A 137 4.79 -8.95 -22.15
C GLU A 137 4.74 -9.22 -20.64
N PHE A 138 4.93 -8.19 -19.81
CA PHE A 138 4.75 -8.30 -18.36
C PHE A 138 3.32 -8.75 -18.00
N LYS A 139 2.29 -8.19 -18.62
CA LYS A 139 0.90 -8.63 -18.38
C LYS A 139 0.69 -10.10 -18.73
N LEU A 140 1.36 -10.59 -19.76
CA LEU A 140 1.28 -11.99 -20.21
C LEU A 140 2.12 -12.94 -19.34
N SER A 141 3.10 -12.43 -18.58
CA SER A 141 3.93 -13.24 -17.69
C SER A 141 3.34 -13.43 -16.29
N LEU A 142 2.28 -12.70 -15.95
CA LEU A 142 1.56 -12.89 -14.69
C LEU A 142 0.79 -14.23 -14.72
N PRO A 143 0.77 -14.99 -13.60
CA PRO A 143 0.11 -16.28 -13.50
C PRO A 143 -1.42 -16.20 -13.66
#